data_AF-A0A7X9JVB9-F1
#
_entry.id   AF-A0A7X9JVB9-F1
#
_cell.length_a   1.000
_cell.length_b   1.000
_cell.length_c   1.000
_cell.angle_alpha   90.00
_cell.angle_beta   90.00
_cell.angle_gamma   90.00
#
_symmetry.space_group_name_H-M   'P 1'
#
loop_
_entity.id
_entity.type
_entity.pdbx_description
1 polymer ?
#
loop_
_entity_poly.entity_id
_entity_poly.type
_entity_poly.pdbx_seq_one_letter_code
_entity_poly.pdbx_strand_id
1 'polypeptide(L)'
;MEVKLAKTAGFCMGVRRAVDIVLDIAQHETSRIYTYGPLIHNPQTIELLKSRGIRPIENIEEIKDKNNAILIIRAHGIAPDERKKIKSSGLKVVDATCPKVGYVQSIIKKHTGLDYSVIIVGDREHPEVDGLLGYTGGRGIIISTLEEVDKIPYNEKVCVVAQTTQNLDDYNKIVEKIKEKCSQAVVFNTICSSTEQRQAEVTAMASEMDAMFIVGGKNSANTRRLADLAQKKQSSTFHIETPADMEKIDFGPYNRIGVSAGASTPNWIIDRVMDKIMDGQSRKLKNIGTLLNLWIYAIKTDIYSAIGAGCLCLVCMLLQNIPVSLTFIAIASLFVYAMHVLHRLLGRKPANLVGSFREESYQRYGKLYYYTAGLSIVFALALAFNKALPVFLFLFFLFLAGLIYNTITFPEQWNFKSFKDLPGSKNISMSVAWGIVTAILPALDKDYSFNAGLTVAFVFSFGIVFIRSAMSDILEIQSDKLIGQETIPVFFGRKRTITILKIISLILLAVLLVSSPLGWTSSLSFLLT
;
A
#
# COMPACT_ATOMS: atom_id res chain seq x y z
N MET A 1 16.79 8.04 -20.37
CA MET A 1 15.84 6.92 -20.17
C MET A 1 14.94 7.31 -19.01
N GLU A 2 13.64 7.18 -19.16
CA GLU A 2 12.65 7.74 -18.23
C GLU A 2 11.53 6.73 -17.99
N VAL A 3 11.19 6.47 -16.73
CA VAL A 3 9.98 5.75 -16.36
C VAL A 3 9.14 6.71 -15.51
N LYS A 4 7.94 7.04 -15.99
CA LYS A 4 7.06 8.04 -15.38
C LYS A 4 5.81 7.34 -14.85
N LEU A 5 5.64 7.35 -13.53
CA LEU A 5 4.41 6.88 -12.89
C LEU A 5 3.41 8.03 -12.78
N ALA A 6 2.16 7.81 -13.22
CA ALA A 6 1.08 8.76 -13.10
C ALA A 6 0.76 9.05 -11.62
N LYS A 7 0.58 10.33 -11.28
CA LYS A 7 0.30 10.78 -9.90
C LYS A 7 -1.04 10.27 -9.41
N THR A 8 -1.99 10.04 -10.32
CA THR A 8 -3.33 9.53 -10.03
C THR A 8 -3.44 8.00 -10.07
N ALA A 9 -2.33 7.29 -10.29
CA ALA A 9 -2.31 5.84 -10.35
C ALA A 9 -2.77 5.20 -9.03
N GLY A 10 -3.64 4.20 -9.15
CA GLY A 10 -4.11 3.37 -8.05
C GLY A 10 -5.39 3.88 -7.37
N PHE A 11 -5.62 3.38 -6.14
CA PHE A 11 -6.89 3.56 -5.43
C PHE A 11 -7.39 5.00 -5.38
N CYS A 12 -8.61 5.23 -5.89
CA CYS A 12 -9.35 6.45 -5.62
C CYS A 12 -9.89 6.46 -4.17
N MET A 13 -10.40 7.61 -3.72
CA MET A 13 -10.97 7.75 -2.38
C MET A 13 -12.11 6.76 -2.12
N GLY A 14 -13.03 6.58 -3.08
CA GLY A 14 -14.18 5.68 -2.93
C GLY A 14 -13.78 4.21 -2.76
N VAL A 15 -12.84 3.74 -3.60
CA VAL A 15 -12.28 2.39 -3.49
C VAL A 15 -11.52 2.22 -2.18
N ARG A 16 -10.63 3.17 -1.83
CA ARG A 16 -9.86 3.12 -0.58
C ARG A 16 -10.78 3.03 0.63
N ARG A 17 -11.83 3.87 0.67
CA ARG A 17 -12.86 3.83 1.72
C ARG A 17 -13.51 2.46 1.83
N ALA A 18 -13.94 1.87 0.70
CA ALA A 18 -14.63 0.59 0.73
C ALA A 18 -13.72 -0.55 1.21
N VAL A 19 -12.47 -0.58 0.74
CA VAL A 19 -11.47 -1.57 1.19
C VAL A 19 -11.11 -1.36 2.66
N ASP A 20 -10.88 -0.12 3.10
CA ASP A 20 -10.57 0.19 4.50
C ASP A 20 -11.70 -0.23 5.44
N ILE A 21 -12.97 0.03 5.09
CA ILE A 21 -14.13 -0.40 5.89
C ILE A 21 -14.15 -1.92 6.06
N VAL A 22 -13.97 -2.66 4.97
CA VAL A 22 -14.03 -4.12 4.99
C VAL A 22 -12.88 -4.72 5.82
N LEU A 23 -11.67 -4.19 5.67
CA LEU A 23 -10.50 -4.66 6.41
C LEU A 23 -10.59 -4.31 7.90
N ASP A 24 -11.10 -3.11 8.24
CA ASP A 24 -11.31 -2.70 9.62
C ASP A 24 -12.32 -3.59 10.34
N ILE A 25 -13.43 -3.94 9.66
CA ILE A 25 -14.41 -4.91 10.19
C ILE A 25 -13.76 -6.29 10.34
N ALA A 26 -13.00 -6.75 9.35
CA ALA A 26 -12.33 -8.06 9.39
C ALA A 26 -11.27 -8.17 10.49
N GLN A 27 -10.72 -7.04 10.93
CA GLN A 27 -9.75 -6.98 11.99
C GLN A 27 -10.38 -7.07 13.40
N HIS A 28 -11.56 -6.45 13.58
CA HIS A 28 -12.16 -6.28 14.91
C HIS A 28 -13.37 -7.18 15.18
N GLU A 29 -13.97 -7.78 14.16
CA GLU A 29 -15.18 -8.59 14.29
C GLU A 29 -14.88 -10.08 14.06
N THR A 30 -15.44 -10.95 14.90
CA THR A 30 -15.32 -12.40 14.74
C THR A 30 -16.38 -13.00 13.80
N SER A 31 -17.33 -12.18 13.35
CA SER A 31 -18.41 -12.60 12.46
C SER A 31 -17.95 -12.91 11.05
N ARG A 32 -18.74 -13.70 10.32
CA ARG A 32 -18.47 -13.98 8.91
C ARG A 32 -18.77 -12.74 8.07
N ILE A 33 -17.81 -12.31 7.26
CA ILE A 33 -17.93 -11.08 6.48
C ILE A 33 -18.22 -11.43 5.04
N TYR A 34 -19.30 -10.84 4.52
CA TYR A 34 -19.73 -11.01 3.15
C TYR A 34 -19.79 -9.66 2.44
N THR A 35 -19.49 -9.63 1.15
CA THR A 35 -19.74 -8.46 0.30
C THR A 35 -20.85 -8.80 -0.69
N TYR A 36 -21.79 -7.88 -0.90
CA TYR A 36 -22.86 -8.07 -1.88
C TYR A 36 -22.33 -7.75 -3.29
N GLY A 37 -21.98 -8.80 -4.01
CA GLY A 37 -21.12 -8.81 -5.19
C GLY A 37 -19.65 -8.53 -4.86
N PRO A 38 -18.78 -8.43 -5.89
CA PRO A 38 -17.41 -7.97 -5.71
C PRO A 38 -17.37 -6.56 -5.12
N LEU A 39 -16.59 -6.36 -4.05
CA LEU A 39 -16.43 -5.05 -3.39
C LEU A 39 -16.02 -3.95 -4.37
N ILE A 40 -15.07 -4.30 -5.25
CA ILE A 40 -14.48 -3.47 -6.31
C ILE A 40 -14.15 -4.33 -7.53
N HIS A 41 -13.92 -3.72 -8.70
CA HIS A 41 -13.46 -4.41 -9.91
C HIS A 41 -11.93 -4.54 -9.95
N ASN A 42 -11.37 -5.44 -9.15
CA ASN A 42 -9.96 -5.83 -9.20
C ASN A 42 -9.78 -7.29 -8.74
N PRO A 43 -9.54 -8.25 -9.65
CA PRO A 43 -9.49 -9.68 -9.32
C PRO A 43 -8.49 -10.02 -8.22
N GLN A 44 -7.31 -9.40 -8.24
CA GLN A 44 -6.24 -9.66 -7.29
C GLN A 44 -6.61 -9.21 -5.87
N THR A 45 -7.27 -8.06 -5.75
CA THR A 45 -7.78 -7.57 -4.45
C THR A 45 -8.92 -8.45 -3.95
N ILE A 46 -9.83 -8.88 -4.83
CA ILE A 46 -10.92 -9.80 -4.43
C ILE A 46 -10.35 -11.12 -3.92
N GLU A 47 -9.34 -11.69 -4.57
CA GLU A 47 -8.71 -12.93 -4.12
C GLU A 47 -8.01 -12.75 -2.77
N LEU A 48 -7.36 -11.61 -2.57
CA LEU A 48 -6.76 -11.27 -1.29
C LEU A 48 -7.81 -11.16 -0.17
N LEU A 49 -8.95 -10.51 -0.43
CA LEU A 49 -10.06 -10.42 0.53
C LEU A 49 -10.66 -11.82 0.82
N LYS A 50 -10.75 -12.71 -0.17
CA LYS A 50 -11.18 -14.10 0.06
C LYS A 50 -10.23 -14.87 0.96
N SER A 51 -8.92 -14.72 0.76
CA SER A 51 -7.93 -15.34 1.65
C SER A 51 -7.96 -14.77 3.08
N ARG A 52 -8.55 -13.57 3.25
CA ARG A 52 -8.91 -12.96 4.54
C ARG A 52 -10.23 -13.42 5.14
N GLY A 53 -10.93 -14.36 4.51
CA GLY A 53 -12.24 -14.82 4.97
C GLY A 53 -13.41 -13.90 4.58
N ILE A 54 -13.17 -12.86 3.79
CA ILE A 54 -14.22 -11.96 3.27
C ILE A 54 -14.72 -12.52 1.94
N ARG A 55 -16.00 -12.91 1.88
CA ARG A 55 -16.55 -13.64 0.73
C ARG A 55 -17.56 -12.80 -0.05
N PRO A 56 -17.36 -12.56 -1.36
CA PRO A 56 -18.42 -12.01 -2.19
C PRO A 56 -19.54 -13.04 -2.37
N ILE A 57 -20.79 -12.57 -2.31
CA ILE A 57 -22.02 -13.35 -2.58
C ILE A 57 -22.88 -12.59 -3.58
N GLU A 58 -23.69 -13.28 -4.36
CA GLU A 58 -24.63 -12.64 -5.27
C GLU A 58 -26.02 -12.51 -4.62
N ASN A 59 -26.37 -13.46 -3.74
CA ASN A 59 -27.69 -13.52 -3.09
C ASN A 59 -27.57 -13.62 -1.57
N ILE A 60 -28.47 -12.93 -0.86
CA ILE A 60 -28.49 -12.90 0.62
C ILE A 60 -28.77 -14.30 1.19
N GLU A 61 -29.50 -15.12 0.44
CA GLU A 61 -29.86 -16.49 0.76
C GLU A 61 -28.64 -17.42 0.88
N GLU A 62 -27.48 -17.02 0.33
CA GLU A 62 -26.21 -17.73 0.52
C GLU A 62 -25.69 -17.65 1.97
N ILE A 63 -26.17 -16.66 2.75
CA ILE A 63 -25.82 -16.50 4.16
C ILE A 63 -26.74 -17.38 5.02
N LYS A 64 -26.20 -18.55 5.43
CA LYS A 64 -26.92 -19.52 6.28
C LYS A 64 -27.13 -19.04 7.71
N ASP A 65 -26.08 -18.50 8.33
CA ASP A 65 -26.09 -18.01 9.71
C ASP A 65 -26.10 -16.48 9.72
N LYS A 66 -27.30 -15.91 9.75
CA LYS A 66 -27.48 -14.44 9.69
C LYS A 66 -27.14 -13.74 11.01
N ASN A 67 -27.21 -14.45 12.14
CA ASN A 67 -26.92 -13.88 13.46
C ASN A 67 -25.43 -13.64 13.67
N ASN A 68 -24.58 -14.37 12.94
CA ASN A 68 -23.12 -14.23 12.98
C ASN A 68 -22.55 -13.82 11.61
N ALA A 69 -23.24 -12.93 10.89
CA ALA A 69 -22.82 -12.44 9.60
C ALA A 69 -22.95 -10.91 9.48
N ILE A 70 -21.97 -10.31 8.81
CA ILE A 70 -21.97 -8.91 8.40
C ILE A 70 -21.99 -8.87 6.88
N LEU A 71 -22.99 -8.19 6.31
CA LEU A 71 -23.09 -7.96 4.87
C LEU A 71 -22.66 -6.54 4.53
N ILE A 72 -21.72 -6.41 3.59
CA ILE A 72 -21.15 -5.13 3.17
C ILE A 72 -21.62 -4.82 1.75
N ILE A 73 -22.30 -3.68 1.57
CA ILE A 73 -22.73 -3.20 0.25
C ILE A 73 -21.50 -2.68 -0.51
N ARG A 74 -21.28 -3.16 -1.74
CA ARG A 74 -20.14 -2.80 -2.61
C ARG A 74 -20.04 -1.30 -2.93
N ALA A 75 -18.85 -0.86 -3.34
CA ALA A 75 -18.56 0.55 -3.62
C ALA A 75 -19.44 1.16 -4.75
N HIS A 76 -19.89 0.32 -5.68
CA HIS A 76 -20.75 0.69 -6.82
C HIS A 76 -22.20 0.97 -6.42
N GLY A 77 -22.58 0.72 -5.16
CA GLY A 77 -23.96 0.79 -4.72
C GLY A 77 -24.81 -0.38 -5.22
N ILE A 78 -26.10 -0.29 -4.88
CA ILE A 78 -27.16 -1.27 -5.18
C ILE A 78 -28.48 -0.53 -5.41
N ALA A 79 -29.43 -1.22 -6.05
CA ALA A 79 -30.77 -0.70 -6.29
C ALA A 79 -31.54 -0.50 -4.96
N PRO A 80 -32.55 0.40 -4.92
CA PRO A 80 -33.31 0.68 -3.71
C PRO A 80 -34.12 -0.53 -3.21
N ASP A 81 -34.59 -1.40 -4.11
CA ASP A 81 -35.36 -2.59 -3.72
C ASP A 81 -34.46 -3.70 -3.15
N GLU A 82 -33.26 -3.89 -3.70
CA GLU A 82 -32.23 -4.73 -3.07
C GLU A 82 -31.86 -4.21 -1.69
N ARG A 83 -31.70 -2.89 -1.55
CA ARG A 83 -31.42 -2.26 -0.25
C ARG A 83 -32.53 -2.53 0.76
N LYS A 84 -33.80 -2.46 0.35
CA LYS A 84 -34.94 -2.83 1.21
C LYS A 84 -34.87 -4.30 1.60
N LYS A 85 -34.65 -5.21 0.63
CA LYS A 85 -34.51 -6.65 0.85
C LYS A 85 -33.42 -6.98 1.87
N ILE A 86 -32.24 -6.36 1.72
CA ILE A 86 -31.10 -6.48 2.63
C ILE A 86 -31.47 -5.96 4.03
N LYS A 87 -32.11 -4.80 4.13
CA LYS A 87 -32.50 -4.22 5.43
C LYS A 87 -33.55 -5.08 6.16
N SER A 88 -34.48 -5.70 5.43
CA SER A 88 -35.48 -6.61 5.99
C SER A 88 -34.93 -8.00 6.34
N SER A 89 -33.68 -8.32 5.98
CA SER A 89 -33.12 -9.67 6.14
C SER A 89 -32.70 -10.02 7.58
N GLY A 90 -32.61 -9.03 8.47
CA GLY A 90 -32.11 -9.18 9.84
C GLY A 90 -30.58 -9.14 9.98
N LEU A 91 -29.84 -9.01 8.88
CA LEU A 91 -28.37 -8.94 8.88
C LEU A 91 -27.84 -7.62 9.46
N LYS A 92 -26.64 -7.67 10.07
CA LYS A 92 -25.82 -6.47 10.30
C LYS A 92 -25.29 -6.01 8.94
N VAL A 93 -25.69 -4.82 8.52
CA VAL A 93 -25.37 -4.29 7.17
C VAL A 93 -24.51 -3.06 7.28
N VAL A 94 -23.42 -3.03 6.52
CA VAL A 94 -22.53 -1.87 6.39
C VAL A 94 -22.52 -1.39 4.94
N ASP A 95 -22.66 -0.07 4.74
CA ASP A 95 -22.71 0.51 3.40
C ASP A 95 -21.36 1.11 2.97
N ALA A 96 -20.67 0.41 2.07
CA ALA A 96 -19.41 0.88 1.49
C ALA A 96 -19.61 1.65 0.17
N THR A 97 -20.85 1.96 -0.24
CA THR A 97 -21.15 2.75 -1.44
C THR A 97 -20.31 4.03 -1.47
N CYS A 98 -19.69 4.31 -2.62
CA CYS A 98 -18.92 5.52 -2.82
C CYS A 98 -19.83 6.76 -2.68
N PRO A 99 -19.45 7.78 -1.89
CA PRO A 99 -20.27 9.00 -1.76
C PRO A 99 -20.58 9.70 -3.09
N LYS A 100 -19.70 9.55 -4.11
CA LYS A 100 -19.96 10.08 -5.45
C LYS A 100 -21.07 9.34 -6.18
N VAL A 101 -21.15 8.02 -6.02
CA VAL A 101 -22.27 7.21 -6.53
C VAL A 101 -23.56 7.55 -5.79
N GLY A 102 -23.50 7.67 -4.46
CA GLY A 102 -24.65 8.09 -3.64
C GLY A 102 -25.20 9.46 -4.03
N TYR A 103 -24.32 10.38 -4.46
CA TYR A 103 -24.73 11.67 -5.01
C TYR A 103 -25.52 11.52 -6.31
N VAL A 104 -25.09 10.68 -7.25
CA VAL A 104 -25.85 10.39 -8.49
C VAL A 104 -27.23 9.80 -8.15
N GLN A 105 -27.27 8.82 -7.24
CA GLN A 105 -28.52 8.22 -6.76
C GLN A 105 -29.48 9.28 -6.20
N SER A 106 -28.97 10.28 -5.48
CA SER A 106 -29.77 11.38 -4.93
C SER A 106 -30.33 12.31 -6.02
N ILE A 107 -29.56 12.59 -7.08
CA ILE A 107 -30.02 13.37 -8.25
C ILE A 107 -31.16 12.62 -8.95
N ILE A 108 -30.96 11.33 -9.25
CA ILE A 108 -31.96 10.50 -9.91
C ILE A 108 -33.24 10.48 -9.08
N LYS A 109 -33.15 10.16 -7.78
CA LYS A 109 -34.29 10.12 -6.88
C LYS A 109 -35.07 11.45 -6.85
N LYS A 110 -34.37 12.58 -6.80
CA LYS A 110 -35.00 13.91 -6.81
C LYS A 110 -35.79 14.14 -8.11
N HIS A 111 -35.17 13.92 -9.27
CA HIS A 111 -35.79 14.24 -10.56
C HIS A 111 -36.89 13.25 -10.93
N THR A 112 -36.75 11.98 -10.55
CA THR A 112 -37.86 11.02 -10.60
C THR A 112 -39.04 11.52 -9.76
N GLY A 113 -38.82 12.04 -8.55
CA GLY A 113 -39.90 12.65 -7.75
C GLY A 113 -40.55 13.91 -8.35
N LEU A 114 -39.93 14.51 -9.37
CA LEU A 114 -40.42 15.68 -10.11
C LEU A 114 -40.95 15.34 -11.51
N ASP A 115 -41.18 14.05 -11.75
CA ASP A 115 -41.69 13.48 -12.99
C ASP A 115 -40.79 13.59 -14.23
N TYR A 116 -39.48 13.58 -14.02
CA TYR A 116 -38.52 13.47 -15.12
C TYR A 116 -38.31 12.00 -15.53
N SER A 117 -38.20 11.77 -16.85
CA SER A 117 -37.51 10.60 -17.39
C SER A 117 -36.00 10.77 -17.18
N VAL A 118 -35.32 9.69 -16.80
CA VAL A 118 -33.89 9.75 -16.47
C VAL A 118 -33.09 9.02 -17.53
N ILE A 119 -32.19 9.71 -18.22
CA ILE A 119 -31.22 9.12 -19.12
C ILE A 119 -29.92 8.90 -18.34
N ILE A 120 -29.46 7.65 -18.29
CA ILE A 120 -28.20 7.26 -17.67
C ILE A 120 -27.21 6.95 -18.78
N VAL A 121 -26.20 7.80 -18.95
CA VAL A 121 -25.11 7.55 -19.89
C VAL A 121 -24.07 6.65 -19.23
N GLY A 122 -23.98 5.39 -19.65
CA GLY A 122 -23.14 4.40 -18.99
C GLY A 122 -23.26 2.99 -19.58
N ASP A 123 -22.43 2.08 -19.09
CA ASP A 123 -22.36 0.70 -19.56
C ASP A 123 -23.53 -0.13 -18.99
N ARG A 124 -24.41 -0.67 -19.84
CA ARG A 124 -25.62 -1.42 -19.42
C ARG A 124 -25.37 -2.54 -18.40
N GLU A 125 -24.29 -3.28 -18.57
CA GLU A 125 -23.96 -4.43 -17.72
C GLU A 125 -23.18 -4.05 -16.45
N HIS A 126 -22.98 -2.75 -16.20
CA HIS A 126 -22.17 -2.32 -15.07
C HIS A 126 -22.97 -2.24 -13.76
N PRO A 127 -22.46 -2.82 -12.65
CA PRO A 127 -23.07 -2.77 -11.32
C PRO A 127 -23.58 -1.40 -10.86
N GLU A 128 -22.83 -0.35 -11.16
CA GLU A 128 -23.22 1.01 -10.82
C GLU A 128 -24.47 1.45 -11.61
N VAL A 129 -24.53 1.15 -12.91
CA VAL A 129 -25.64 1.55 -13.79
C VAL A 129 -26.91 0.82 -13.40
N ASP A 130 -26.83 -0.47 -13.09
CA ASP A 130 -27.95 -1.24 -12.52
C ASP A 130 -28.45 -0.61 -11.21
N GLY A 131 -27.52 -0.31 -10.29
CA GLY A 131 -27.85 0.38 -9.05
C GLY A 131 -28.51 1.74 -9.26
N LEU A 132 -28.07 2.53 -10.24
CA LEU A 132 -28.65 3.82 -10.61
C LEU A 132 -30.04 3.67 -11.26
N LEU A 133 -30.21 2.69 -12.15
CA LEU A 133 -31.46 2.42 -12.85
C LEU A 133 -32.59 2.15 -11.85
N GLY A 134 -32.31 1.44 -10.77
CA GLY A 134 -33.29 1.17 -9.72
C GLY A 134 -33.86 2.43 -9.04
N TYR A 135 -33.14 3.56 -9.02
CA TYR A 135 -33.65 4.83 -8.45
C TYR A 135 -34.58 5.59 -9.40
N THR A 136 -34.70 5.17 -10.66
CA THR A 136 -35.49 5.87 -11.68
C THR A 136 -37.00 5.61 -11.58
N GLY A 137 -37.42 4.66 -10.74
CA GLY A 137 -38.83 4.29 -10.58
C GLY A 137 -39.46 3.80 -11.90
N GLY A 138 -38.70 3.05 -12.71
CA GLY A 138 -39.15 2.51 -14.00
C GLY A 138 -39.12 3.50 -15.17
N ARG A 139 -38.64 4.74 -14.96
CA ARG A 139 -38.56 5.81 -15.98
C ARG A 139 -37.14 6.03 -16.52
N GLY A 140 -36.26 5.07 -16.30
CA GLY A 140 -34.85 5.12 -16.69
C GLY A 140 -34.61 4.60 -18.11
N ILE A 141 -33.71 5.25 -18.83
CA ILE A 141 -33.21 4.81 -20.14
C ILE A 141 -31.69 4.80 -20.07
N ILE A 142 -31.05 3.68 -20.43
CA ILE A 142 -29.59 3.56 -20.45
C ILE A 142 -29.09 3.75 -21.88
N ILE A 143 -28.09 4.62 -22.02
CA ILE A 143 -27.44 4.96 -23.28
C ILE A 143 -25.94 4.72 -23.15
N SER A 144 -25.41 3.84 -23.99
CA SER A 144 -23.98 3.52 -24.04
C SER A 144 -23.27 4.22 -25.21
N THR A 145 -24.00 4.53 -26.29
CA THR A 145 -23.41 5.08 -27.53
C THR A 145 -24.24 6.23 -28.12
N LEU A 146 -23.65 6.98 -29.04
CA LEU A 146 -24.27 8.14 -29.66
C LEU A 146 -25.46 7.77 -30.57
N GLU A 147 -25.43 6.59 -31.17
CA GLU A 147 -26.47 6.07 -32.05
C GLU A 147 -27.74 5.69 -31.28
N GLU A 148 -27.60 5.34 -30.00
CA GLU A 148 -28.73 4.97 -29.16
C GLU A 148 -29.61 6.17 -28.80
N VAL A 149 -29.09 7.40 -28.90
CA VAL A 149 -29.84 8.64 -28.66
C VAL A 149 -31.03 8.78 -29.63
N ASP A 150 -30.90 8.29 -30.86
CA ASP A 150 -31.96 8.36 -31.86
C ASP A 150 -33.18 7.52 -31.49
N LYS A 151 -32.99 6.50 -30.64
CA LYS A 151 -34.04 5.59 -30.17
C LYS A 151 -34.80 6.11 -28.94
N ILE A 152 -34.35 7.19 -28.33
CA ILE A 152 -34.96 7.75 -27.11
C ILE A 152 -36.30 8.42 -27.49
N PRO A 153 -37.43 8.09 -26.83
CA PRO A 153 -38.68 8.80 -27.06
C PRO A 153 -38.54 10.27 -26.63
N TYR A 154 -39.16 11.18 -27.38
CA TYR A 154 -39.20 12.59 -26.97
C TYR A 154 -39.92 12.74 -25.63
N ASN A 155 -39.34 13.51 -24.73
CA ASN A 155 -39.97 13.94 -23.48
C ASN A 155 -39.46 15.35 -23.13
N GLU A 156 -40.37 16.22 -22.67
CA GLU A 156 -40.02 17.57 -22.21
C GLU A 156 -39.19 17.52 -20.93
N LYS A 157 -39.52 16.62 -19.99
CA LYS A 157 -38.84 16.50 -18.71
C LYS A 157 -37.82 15.37 -18.72
N VAL A 158 -36.61 15.68 -19.17
CA VAL A 158 -35.49 14.72 -19.21
C VAL A 158 -34.39 15.16 -18.24
N CYS A 159 -33.93 14.24 -17.40
CA CYS A 159 -32.75 14.41 -16.55
C CYS A 159 -31.64 13.49 -17.06
N VAL A 160 -30.49 14.04 -17.42
CA VAL A 160 -29.33 13.28 -17.90
C VAL A 160 -28.28 13.20 -16.80
N VAL A 161 -27.83 11.99 -16.50
CA VAL A 161 -26.71 11.70 -15.60
C VAL A 161 -25.74 10.74 -16.28
N ALA A 162 -24.50 10.68 -15.79
CA ALA A 162 -23.47 9.76 -16.24
C ALA A 162 -23.09 8.73 -15.15
N GLN A 163 -22.69 7.55 -15.58
CA GLN A 163 -21.87 6.65 -14.76
C GLN A 163 -20.57 7.38 -14.35
N THR A 164 -20.17 7.25 -13.08
CA THR A 164 -19.06 8.02 -12.49
C THR A 164 -17.71 7.77 -13.16
N THR A 165 -17.57 6.64 -13.85
CA THR A 165 -16.35 6.23 -14.56
C THR A 165 -16.42 6.44 -16.08
N GLN A 166 -17.41 7.16 -16.60
CA GLN A 166 -17.57 7.35 -18.04
C GLN A 166 -16.46 8.23 -18.66
N ASN A 167 -16.27 8.15 -19.97
CA ASN A 167 -15.41 9.05 -20.74
C ASN A 167 -16.09 10.42 -20.90
N LEU A 168 -15.37 11.50 -20.57
CA LEU A 168 -15.92 12.85 -20.60
C LEU A 168 -16.28 13.33 -22.03
N ASP A 169 -15.44 13.04 -23.01
CA ASP A 169 -15.67 13.47 -24.41
C ASP A 169 -16.88 12.75 -25.01
N ASP A 170 -16.99 11.45 -24.79
CA ASP A 170 -18.11 10.65 -25.29
C ASP A 170 -19.43 11.06 -24.61
N TYR A 171 -19.39 11.35 -23.30
CA TYR A 171 -20.52 11.90 -22.57
C TYR A 171 -20.97 13.25 -23.15
N ASN A 172 -20.05 14.17 -23.42
CA ASN A 172 -20.38 15.49 -23.96
C ASN A 172 -21.06 15.38 -25.33
N LYS A 173 -20.56 14.52 -26.23
CA LYS A 173 -21.19 14.28 -27.55
C LYS A 173 -22.61 13.72 -27.41
N ILE A 174 -22.81 12.76 -26.49
CA ILE A 174 -24.14 12.20 -26.21
C ILE A 174 -25.08 13.27 -25.67
N VAL A 175 -24.61 14.10 -24.73
CA VAL A 175 -25.38 15.21 -24.16
C VAL A 175 -25.80 16.23 -25.21
N GLU A 176 -24.89 16.62 -26.11
CA GLU A 176 -25.19 17.56 -27.21
C GLU A 176 -26.34 17.04 -28.07
N LYS A 177 -26.25 15.78 -28.52
CA LYS A 177 -27.30 15.14 -29.31
C LYS A 177 -28.62 14.97 -28.53
N ILE A 178 -28.56 14.72 -27.22
CA ILE A 178 -29.76 14.68 -26.38
C ILE A 178 -30.42 16.07 -26.31
N LYS A 179 -29.65 17.15 -26.18
CA LYS A 179 -30.18 18.51 -26.11
C LYS A 179 -30.82 18.96 -27.43
N GLU A 180 -30.29 18.52 -28.56
CA GLU A 180 -30.91 18.73 -29.88
C GLU A 180 -32.31 18.11 -29.95
N LYS A 181 -32.48 16.92 -29.37
CA LYS A 181 -33.76 16.20 -29.35
C LYS A 181 -34.72 16.66 -28.25
N CYS A 182 -34.19 16.93 -27.06
CA CYS A 182 -34.92 17.27 -25.84
C CYS A 182 -34.37 18.59 -25.27
N SER A 183 -34.85 19.71 -25.80
CA SER A 183 -34.30 21.06 -25.51
C SER A 183 -34.42 21.49 -24.03
N GLN A 184 -35.35 20.92 -23.27
CA GLN A 184 -35.55 21.16 -21.84
C GLN A 184 -34.77 20.19 -20.93
N ALA A 185 -33.88 19.35 -21.50
CA ALA A 185 -33.12 18.38 -20.73
C ALA A 185 -32.24 19.07 -19.66
N VAL A 186 -32.40 18.65 -18.40
CA VAL A 186 -31.55 19.03 -17.28
C VAL A 186 -30.37 18.06 -17.22
N VAL A 187 -29.15 18.57 -17.32
CA VAL A 187 -27.95 17.74 -17.46
C VAL A 187 -27.05 17.89 -16.25
N PHE A 188 -26.66 16.77 -15.66
CA PHE A 188 -25.68 16.71 -14.58
C PHE A 188 -24.47 15.89 -15.03
N ASN A 189 -23.31 16.54 -15.21
CA ASN A 189 -22.07 15.80 -15.31
C ASN A 189 -21.76 15.16 -13.95
N THR A 190 -22.06 13.86 -13.84
CA THR A 190 -21.81 13.06 -12.65
C THR A 190 -20.59 12.16 -12.78
N ILE A 191 -19.78 12.34 -13.83
CA ILE A 191 -18.44 11.74 -13.91
C ILE A 191 -17.62 12.26 -12.73
N CYS A 192 -16.94 11.36 -12.02
CA CYS A 192 -16.22 11.78 -10.82
C CYS A 192 -14.92 12.49 -11.20
N SER A 193 -14.55 13.54 -10.45
CA SER A 193 -13.31 14.28 -10.67
C SER A 193 -12.05 13.41 -10.65
N SER A 194 -12.08 12.30 -9.91
CA SER A 194 -10.98 11.35 -9.87
C SER A 194 -10.81 10.58 -11.18
N THR A 195 -11.91 10.32 -11.90
CA THR A 195 -11.89 9.74 -13.25
C THR A 195 -11.41 10.77 -14.26
N GLU A 196 -11.94 11.99 -14.24
CA GLU A 196 -11.53 13.07 -15.15
C GLU A 196 -10.03 13.37 -15.04
N GLN A 197 -9.50 13.51 -13.82
CA GLN A 197 -8.07 13.73 -13.58
C GLN A 197 -7.19 12.60 -14.10
N ARG A 198 -7.62 11.34 -13.92
CA ARG A 198 -6.89 10.17 -14.45
C ARG A 198 -6.88 10.14 -15.98
N GLN A 199 -8.03 10.41 -16.60
CA GLN A 199 -8.15 10.44 -18.05
C GLN A 199 -7.26 11.54 -18.64
N ALA A 200 -7.32 12.76 -18.10
CA ALA A 200 -6.48 13.86 -18.53
C ALA A 200 -4.98 13.57 -18.36
N GLU A 201 -4.56 13.01 -17.22
CA GLU A 201 -3.16 12.67 -16.97
C GLU A 201 -2.66 11.56 -17.92
N VAL A 202 -3.47 10.52 -18.16
CA VAL A 202 -3.11 9.43 -19.08
C VAL A 202 -3.00 9.92 -20.51
N THR A 203 -3.93 10.77 -20.98
CA THR A 203 -3.88 11.34 -22.33
C THR A 203 -2.66 12.24 -22.53
N ALA A 204 -2.33 13.08 -21.54
CA ALA A 204 -1.13 13.91 -21.58
C ALA A 204 0.15 13.04 -21.59
N MET A 205 0.24 12.08 -20.68
CA MET A 205 1.40 11.18 -20.56
C MET A 205 1.60 10.33 -21.82
N ALA A 206 0.53 9.79 -22.40
CA ALA A 206 0.61 8.99 -23.62
C ALA A 206 1.18 9.78 -24.81
N SER A 207 1.04 11.11 -24.81
CA SER A 207 1.60 11.96 -25.87
C SER A 207 3.11 12.21 -25.72
N GLU A 208 3.66 11.96 -24.51
CA GLU A 208 5.07 12.22 -24.17
C GLU A 208 5.92 10.94 -24.12
N MET A 209 5.29 9.76 -24.00
CA MET A 209 5.96 8.49 -23.75
C MET A 209 6.00 7.62 -25.01
N ASP A 210 7.00 6.74 -25.10
CA ASP A 210 7.17 5.80 -26.23
C ASP A 210 6.33 4.52 -26.03
N ALA A 211 5.98 4.20 -24.78
CA ALA A 211 5.04 3.14 -24.43
C ALA A 211 4.25 3.50 -23.16
N MET A 212 3.03 2.98 -23.06
CA MET A 212 2.15 3.15 -21.92
C MET A 212 1.76 1.79 -21.32
N PHE A 213 1.87 1.65 -20.00
CA PHE A 213 1.38 0.49 -19.26
C PHE A 213 0.22 0.93 -18.37
N ILE A 214 -0.97 0.38 -18.64
CA ILE A 214 -2.19 0.65 -17.88
C ILE A 214 -2.50 -0.56 -17.01
N VAL A 215 -2.27 -0.40 -15.70
CA VAL A 215 -2.33 -1.49 -14.72
C VAL A 215 -3.72 -1.59 -14.08
N GLY A 216 -4.35 -2.75 -14.18
CA GLY A 216 -5.58 -3.07 -13.44
C GLY A 216 -6.48 -4.07 -14.14
N GLY A 217 -7.52 -4.51 -13.44
CA GLY A 217 -8.43 -5.55 -13.91
C GLY A 217 -9.04 -5.26 -15.28
N LYS A 218 -9.11 -6.27 -16.15
CA LYS A 218 -9.77 -6.19 -17.46
C LYS A 218 -11.28 -5.99 -17.35
N ASN A 219 -11.86 -6.40 -16.23
CA ASN A 219 -13.26 -6.16 -15.88
C ASN A 219 -13.54 -4.75 -15.31
N SER A 220 -12.52 -3.90 -15.14
CA SER A 220 -12.70 -2.54 -14.62
C SER A 220 -13.06 -1.57 -15.76
N ALA A 221 -14.27 -1.02 -15.69
CA ALA A 221 -14.77 -0.03 -16.63
C ALA A 221 -13.87 1.22 -16.71
N ASN A 222 -13.33 1.67 -15.57
CA ASN A 222 -12.38 2.79 -15.51
C ASN A 222 -11.03 2.40 -16.15
N THR A 223 -10.48 1.22 -15.84
CA THR A 223 -9.16 0.81 -16.33
C THR A 223 -9.16 0.64 -17.85
N ARG A 224 -10.20 -0.01 -18.41
CA ARG A 224 -10.37 -0.16 -19.86
C ARG A 224 -10.37 1.20 -20.56
N ARG A 225 -11.15 2.16 -20.06
CA ARG A 225 -11.19 3.53 -20.63
C ARG A 225 -9.83 4.23 -20.61
N LEU A 226 -9.03 4.04 -19.56
CA LEU A 226 -7.65 4.57 -19.53
C LEU A 226 -6.77 3.90 -20.59
N ALA A 227 -6.89 2.59 -20.78
CA ALA A 227 -6.19 1.87 -21.84
C ALA A 227 -6.61 2.34 -23.24
N ASP A 228 -7.92 2.50 -23.48
CA ASP A 228 -8.44 2.98 -24.75
C ASP A 228 -7.96 4.42 -25.05
N LEU A 229 -7.98 5.30 -24.05
CA LEU A 229 -7.49 6.67 -24.17
C LEU A 229 -5.98 6.74 -24.44
N ALA A 230 -5.18 5.91 -23.76
CA ALA A 230 -3.76 5.81 -24.02
C ALA A 230 -3.50 5.26 -25.42
N GLN A 231 -4.19 4.19 -25.84
CA GLN A 231 -4.05 3.56 -27.15
C GLN A 231 -4.37 4.51 -28.30
N LYS A 232 -5.35 5.42 -28.12
CA LYS A 232 -5.68 6.47 -29.10
C LYS A 232 -4.52 7.45 -29.35
N LYS A 233 -3.59 7.60 -28.41
CA LYS A 233 -2.45 8.54 -28.49
C LYS A 233 -1.11 7.84 -28.70
N GLN A 234 -0.93 6.64 -28.13
CA GLN A 234 0.28 5.84 -28.18
C GLN A 234 -0.07 4.41 -28.56
N SER A 235 0.37 3.97 -29.75
CA SER A 235 0.09 2.64 -30.27
C SER A 235 0.71 1.52 -29.43
N SER A 236 1.83 1.80 -28.76
CA SER A 236 2.47 0.89 -27.80
C SER A 236 1.85 1.02 -26.40
N THR A 237 0.54 0.78 -26.29
CA THR A 237 -0.17 0.74 -25.01
C THR A 237 -0.48 -0.70 -24.61
N PHE A 238 -0.18 -1.04 -23.35
CA PHE A 238 -0.37 -2.37 -22.79
C PHE A 238 -1.31 -2.33 -21.58
N HIS A 239 -2.49 -2.95 -21.70
CA HIS A 239 -3.39 -3.19 -20.56
C HIS A 239 -3.00 -4.50 -19.86
N ILE A 240 -2.43 -4.37 -18.66
CA ILE A 240 -1.93 -5.50 -17.87
C ILE A 240 -2.63 -5.58 -16.50
N GLU A 241 -2.83 -6.80 -15.99
CA GLU A 241 -3.37 -7.04 -14.65
C GLU A 241 -2.26 -7.37 -13.66
N THR A 242 -1.18 -8.02 -14.12
CA THR A 242 -0.04 -8.45 -13.29
C THR A 242 1.29 -8.34 -14.03
N PRO A 243 2.44 -8.38 -13.33
CA PRO A 243 3.76 -8.42 -13.98
C PRO A 243 3.97 -9.61 -14.93
N ALA A 244 3.20 -10.70 -14.78
CA ALA A 244 3.28 -11.88 -15.65
C ALA A 244 2.81 -11.57 -17.07
N ASP A 245 1.89 -10.61 -17.24
CA ASP A 245 1.41 -10.17 -18.55
C ASP A 245 2.51 -9.48 -19.39
N MET A 246 3.64 -9.15 -18.76
CA MET A 246 4.76 -8.45 -19.38
C MET A 246 5.89 -9.38 -19.85
N GLU A 247 5.79 -10.69 -19.65
CA GLU A 247 6.87 -11.63 -19.96
C GLU A 247 7.28 -11.66 -21.44
N LYS A 248 6.33 -11.40 -22.34
CA LYS A 248 6.53 -11.41 -23.79
C LYS A 248 6.78 -10.02 -24.39
N ILE A 249 6.79 -8.97 -23.56
CA ILE A 249 6.97 -7.59 -24.02
C ILE A 249 8.46 -7.30 -24.13
N ASP A 250 8.89 -6.94 -25.34
CA ASP A 250 10.25 -6.42 -25.54
C ASP A 250 10.29 -4.94 -25.13
N PHE A 251 11.10 -4.63 -24.13
CA PHE A 251 11.34 -3.27 -23.64
C PHE A 251 12.41 -2.53 -24.46
N GLY A 252 13.17 -3.24 -25.30
CA GLY A 252 14.26 -2.71 -26.11
C GLY A 252 13.92 -1.45 -26.92
N PRO A 253 12.75 -1.39 -27.59
CA PRO A 253 12.36 -0.24 -28.41
C PRO A 253 12.05 1.04 -27.62
N TYR A 254 11.73 0.95 -26.32
CA TYR A 254 11.17 2.08 -25.56
C TYR A 254 12.24 2.76 -24.68
N ASN A 255 12.31 4.09 -24.73
CA ASN A 255 13.23 4.90 -23.90
C ASN A 255 12.51 5.69 -22.82
N ARG A 256 11.24 6.05 -23.07
CA ARG A 256 10.32 6.73 -22.16
C ARG A 256 9.09 5.85 -21.96
N ILE A 257 8.90 5.35 -20.75
CA ILE A 257 7.77 4.46 -20.43
C ILE A 257 6.87 5.16 -19.42
N GLY A 258 5.61 5.34 -19.78
CA GLY A 258 4.57 5.80 -18.87
C GLY A 258 3.87 4.62 -18.20
N VAL A 259 3.61 4.74 -16.90
CA VAL A 259 2.83 3.76 -16.13
C VAL A 259 1.68 4.49 -15.47
N SER A 260 0.46 3.98 -15.65
CA SER A 260 -0.73 4.44 -14.94
C SER A 260 -1.53 3.24 -14.45
N ALA A 261 -2.51 3.47 -13.60
CA ALA A 261 -3.31 2.40 -13.03
C ALA A 261 -4.76 2.81 -12.79
N GLY A 262 -5.65 1.83 -12.89
CA GLY A 262 -7.06 1.97 -12.59
C GLY A 262 -7.34 2.40 -11.15
N ALA A 263 -8.50 3.02 -10.94
CA ALA A 263 -8.97 3.46 -9.64
C ALA A 263 -9.17 2.32 -8.61
N SER A 264 -9.19 1.07 -9.07
CA SER A 264 -9.32 -0.15 -8.27
C SER A 264 -8.01 -0.95 -8.14
N THR A 265 -6.88 -0.43 -8.63
CA THR A 265 -5.59 -1.14 -8.60
C THR A 265 -4.80 -0.77 -7.33
N PRO A 266 -4.41 -1.74 -6.48
CA PRO A 266 -3.60 -1.47 -5.30
C PRO A 266 -2.13 -1.19 -5.65
N ASN A 267 -1.44 -0.43 -4.81
CA ASN A 267 -0.07 0.03 -5.05
C ASN A 267 0.90 -1.13 -5.26
N TRP A 268 0.76 -2.23 -4.52
CA TRP A 268 1.67 -3.37 -4.64
C TRP A 268 1.70 -3.99 -6.05
N ILE A 269 0.61 -3.92 -6.83
CA ILE A 269 0.63 -4.39 -8.23
C ILE A 269 1.43 -3.40 -9.08
N ILE A 270 1.20 -2.10 -8.87
CA ILE A 270 1.87 -1.01 -9.58
C ILE A 270 3.38 -1.08 -9.32
N ASP A 271 3.78 -1.24 -8.06
CA ASP A 271 5.18 -1.34 -7.65
C ASP A 271 5.87 -2.52 -8.34
N ARG A 272 5.23 -3.69 -8.40
CA ARG A 272 5.80 -4.86 -9.10
C ARG A 272 5.90 -4.67 -10.60
N VAL A 273 4.97 -3.95 -11.22
CA VAL A 273 5.05 -3.59 -12.65
C VAL A 273 6.22 -2.63 -12.87
N MET A 274 6.36 -1.61 -12.03
CA MET A 274 7.48 -0.67 -12.07
C MET A 274 8.82 -1.40 -11.91
N ASP A 275 8.92 -2.31 -10.95
CA ASP A 275 10.11 -3.14 -10.71
C ASP A 275 10.46 -3.97 -11.95
N LYS A 276 9.47 -4.58 -12.60
CA LYS A 276 9.66 -5.38 -13.82
C LYS A 276 10.14 -4.53 -15.00
N ILE A 277 9.58 -3.33 -15.18
CA ILE A 277 10.05 -2.36 -16.19
C ILE A 277 11.49 -1.96 -15.92
N MET A 278 11.81 -1.63 -14.67
CA MET A 278 13.15 -1.22 -14.25
C MET A 278 14.17 -2.35 -14.45
N ASP A 279 13.82 -3.61 -14.15
CA ASP A 279 14.71 -4.77 -14.39
C ASP A 279 14.94 -5.02 -15.89
N GLY A 280 13.87 -4.97 -16.70
CA GLY A 280 13.96 -5.09 -18.16
C GLY A 280 14.84 -4.00 -18.79
N GLN A 281 14.70 -2.76 -18.32
CA GLN A 281 15.52 -1.63 -18.76
C GLN A 281 16.96 -1.69 -18.20
N SER A 282 17.17 -2.21 -16.99
CA SER A 282 18.51 -2.40 -16.42
C SER A 282 19.38 -3.35 -17.26
N ARG A 283 18.79 -4.32 -17.95
CA ARG A 283 19.50 -5.20 -18.89
C ARG A 283 19.99 -4.46 -20.15
N LYS A 284 19.27 -3.43 -20.59
CA LYS A 284 19.67 -2.50 -21.67
C LYS A 284 20.81 -1.58 -21.22
N LEU A 285 20.89 -1.31 -19.91
CA LEU A 285 21.89 -0.49 -19.25
C LEU A 285 23.09 -1.28 -18.70
N LYS A 286 23.56 -2.32 -19.40
CA LYS A 286 24.84 -2.99 -19.10
C LYS A 286 26.05 -2.02 -18.98
N ASN A 287 25.89 -0.77 -19.41
CA ASN A 287 26.87 0.32 -19.30
C ASN A 287 26.55 1.39 -18.23
N ILE A 288 25.54 1.23 -17.36
CA ILE A 288 25.52 2.06 -16.14
C ILE A 288 26.62 1.54 -15.22
N GLY A 289 27.44 2.47 -14.72
CA GLY A 289 28.60 2.20 -13.89
C GLY A 289 28.32 1.17 -12.79
N THR A 290 29.29 0.28 -12.59
CA THR A 290 29.34 -0.76 -11.55
C THR A 290 28.82 -0.29 -10.18
N LEU A 291 29.02 0.99 -9.86
CA LEU A 291 28.56 1.63 -8.62
C LEU A 291 27.02 1.64 -8.46
N LEU A 292 26.23 1.93 -9.51
CA LEU A 292 24.76 1.90 -9.39
C LEU A 292 24.26 0.46 -9.20
N ASN A 293 24.85 -0.49 -9.93
CA ASN A 293 24.48 -1.90 -9.79
C ASN A 293 24.81 -2.43 -8.39
N LEU A 294 25.97 -2.06 -7.83
CA LEU A 294 26.31 -2.36 -6.44
C LEU A 294 25.34 -1.71 -5.46
N TRP A 295 24.94 -0.46 -5.69
CA TRP A 295 23.97 0.24 -4.85
C TRP A 295 22.59 -0.43 -4.88
N ILE A 296 22.07 -0.73 -6.08
CA ILE A 296 20.82 -1.47 -6.25
C ILE A 296 20.90 -2.82 -5.55
N TYR A 297 21.99 -3.57 -5.74
CA TYR A 297 22.22 -4.85 -5.07
C TYR A 297 22.26 -4.72 -3.54
N ALA A 298 22.92 -3.69 -3.02
CA ALA A 298 22.97 -3.41 -1.59
C ALA A 298 21.59 -3.04 -1.01
N ILE A 299 20.70 -2.46 -1.81
CA ILE A 299 19.29 -2.23 -1.46
C ILE A 299 18.49 -3.52 -1.59
N LYS A 300 18.71 -4.35 -2.61
CA LYS A 300 17.98 -5.61 -2.79
C LYS A 300 18.25 -6.58 -1.64
N THR A 301 19.48 -6.57 -1.16
CA THR A 301 19.92 -7.28 0.03
C THR A 301 19.72 -6.42 1.28
N ASP A 302 19.81 -7.02 2.47
CA ASP A 302 19.83 -6.24 3.73
C ASP A 302 21.24 -5.65 4.02
N ILE A 303 22.14 -5.55 3.02
CA ILE A 303 23.49 -4.98 3.14
C ILE A 303 23.45 -3.48 3.45
N TYR A 304 22.54 -2.72 2.83
CA TYR A 304 22.40 -1.30 3.13
C TYR A 304 22.09 -1.05 4.61
N SER A 305 21.24 -1.89 5.21
CA SER A 305 20.95 -1.83 6.65
C SER A 305 22.17 -2.21 7.49
N ALA A 306 22.97 -3.19 7.05
CA ALA A 306 24.22 -3.58 7.71
C ALA A 306 25.24 -2.42 7.74
N ILE A 307 25.46 -1.75 6.60
CA ILE A 307 26.34 -0.58 6.51
C ILE A 307 25.83 0.54 7.42
N GLY A 308 24.52 0.80 7.40
CA GLY A 308 23.89 1.77 8.28
C GLY A 308 24.12 1.49 9.77
N ALA A 309 24.09 0.22 10.19
CA ALA A 309 24.39 -0.18 11.56
C ALA A 309 25.84 0.05 11.95
N GLY A 310 26.78 -0.26 11.05
CA GLY A 310 28.21 0.03 11.25
C GLY A 310 28.48 1.54 11.40
N CYS A 311 27.91 2.36 10.51
CA CYS A 311 28.01 3.82 10.59
C CYS A 311 27.38 4.37 11.87
N LEU A 312 26.21 3.86 12.27
CA LEU A 312 25.55 4.30 13.49
C LEU A 312 26.35 3.91 14.75
N CYS A 313 26.96 2.73 14.76
CA CYS A 313 27.89 2.30 15.82
C CYS A 313 29.10 3.24 15.94
N LEU A 314 29.70 3.61 14.80
CA LEU A 314 30.77 4.61 14.76
C LEU A 314 30.31 5.95 15.37
N VAL A 315 29.16 6.46 14.94
CA VAL A 315 28.59 7.71 15.48
C VAL A 315 28.35 7.59 16.99
N CYS A 316 27.82 6.47 17.48
CA CYS A 316 27.56 6.26 18.90
C CYS A 316 28.86 6.22 19.73
N MET A 317 29.94 5.61 19.22
CA MET A 317 31.25 5.64 19.90
C MET A 317 31.81 7.07 19.98
N LEU A 318 31.75 7.82 18.87
CA LEU A 318 32.21 9.21 18.82
C LEU A 318 31.36 10.14 19.71
N LEU A 319 30.05 9.91 19.79
CA LEU A 319 29.16 10.68 20.63
C LEU A 319 29.47 10.47 22.12
N GLN A 320 29.84 9.24 22.49
CA GLN A 320 30.22 8.84 23.85
C GLN A 320 31.68 9.18 24.21
N ASN A 321 32.47 9.76 23.30
CA ASN A 321 33.93 9.95 23.46
C ASN A 321 34.70 8.64 23.73
N ILE A 322 34.22 7.51 23.21
CA ILE A 322 34.89 6.21 23.31
C ILE A 322 35.80 6.02 22.08
N PRO A 323 37.01 5.45 22.22
CA PRO A 323 37.86 5.14 21.06
C PRO A 323 37.16 4.24 20.06
N VAL A 324 37.28 4.60 18.78
CA VAL A 324 36.66 3.86 17.69
C VAL A 324 37.26 2.46 17.59
N SER A 325 36.41 1.45 17.65
CA SER A 325 36.79 0.06 17.43
C SER A 325 36.17 -0.49 16.15
N LEU A 326 37.01 -0.91 15.21
CA LEU A 326 36.55 -1.59 13.99
C LEU A 326 35.80 -2.89 14.30
N THR A 327 36.13 -3.56 15.41
CA THR A 327 35.44 -4.78 15.84
C THR A 327 33.97 -4.52 16.15
N PHE A 328 33.64 -3.45 16.87
CA PHE A 328 32.25 -3.11 17.19
C PHE A 328 31.45 -2.65 15.97
N ILE A 329 32.10 -1.98 15.02
CA ILE A 329 31.50 -1.63 13.72
C ILE A 329 31.15 -2.91 12.93
N ALA A 330 32.07 -3.89 12.91
CA ALA A 330 31.85 -5.17 12.27
C ALA A 330 30.74 -5.98 12.96
N ILE A 331 30.76 -6.10 14.29
CA ILE A 331 29.71 -6.77 15.08
C ILE A 331 28.34 -6.17 14.75
N ALA A 332 28.22 -4.83 14.77
CA ALA A 332 26.95 -4.16 14.48
C ALA A 332 26.45 -4.45 13.07
N SER A 333 27.34 -4.37 12.07
CA SER A 333 26.99 -4.62 10.67
C SER A 333 26.54 -6.07 10.44
N LEU A 334 27.32 -7.04 10.94
CA LEU A 334 27.07 -8.47 10.76
C LEU A 334 25.81 -8.93 11.50
N PHE A 335 25.62 -8.47 12.74
CA PHE A 335 24.47 -8.82 13.55
C PHE A 335 23.17 -8.30 12.92
N VAL A 336 23.15 -7.03 12.53
CA VAL A 336 21.97 -6.42 11.89
C VAL A 336 21.67 -7.11 10.56
N TYR A 337 22.68 -7.38 9.73
CA TYR A 337 22.50 -8.15 8.51
C TYR A 337 21.83 -9.51 8.78
N ALA A 338 22.40 -10.29 9.70
CA ALA A 338 21.90 -11.62 10.03
C ALA A 338 20.46 -11.56 10.55
N MET A 339 20.16 -10.65 11.48
CA MET A 339 18.83 -10.53 12.07
C MET A 339 17.77 -10.08 11.06
N HIS A 340 18.09 -9.13 10.17
CA HIS A 340 17.16 -8.70 9.13
C HIS A 340 16.86 -9.83 8.13
N VAL A 341 17.89 -10.54 7.68
CA VAL A 341 17.75 -11.69 6.77
C VAL A 341 16.93 -12.80 7.42
N LEU A 342 17.26 -13.20 8.66
CA LEU A 342 16.54 -14.23 9.38
C LEU A 342 15.09 -13.83 9.65
N HIS A 343 14.83 -12.59 10.06
CA HIS A 343 13.47 -12.10 10.26
C HIS A 343 12.64 -12.18 8.97
N ARG A 344 13.23 -11.86 7.82
CA ARG A 344 12.54 -11.94 6.53
C ARG A 344 12.28 -13.39 6.10
N LEU A 345 13.23 -14.29 6.32
CA LEU A 345 13.08 -15.71 5.96
C LEU A 345 12.13 -16.47 6.91
N LEU A 346 12.13 -16.13 8.19
CA LEU A 346 11.26 -16.73 9.22
C LEU A 346 9.88 -16.04 9.27
N GLY A 347 9.79 -14.80 8.79
CA GLY A 347 8.56 -14.03 8.66
C GLY A 347 7.69 -14.59 7.55
N ARG A 348 6.89 -15.61 7.86
CA ARG A 348 5.84 -16.11 6.96
C ARG A 348 4.83 -15.00 6.70
N LYS A 349 4.86 -14.36 5.53
CA LYS A 349 3.71 -13.60 5.01
C LYS A 349 2.82 -14.57 4.20
N PRO A 350 1.63 -14.93 4.68
CA PRO A 350 0.69 -15.69 3.88
C PRO A 350 0.00 -14.73 2.90
N ALA A 351 0.66 -14.46 1.78
CA ALA A 351 0.04 -14.06 0.53
C ALA A 351 1.12 -13.99 -0.55
N ASN A 352 1.21 -15.00 -1.42
CA ASN A 352 2.02 -14.96 -2.65
C ASN A 352 1.65 -13.80 -3.61
N LEU A 353 0.66 -12.97 -3.24
CA LEU A 353 0.11 -11.88 -4.00
C LEU A 353 0.82 -10.54 -3.70
N VAL A 354 1.11 -10.24 -2.42
CA VAL A 354 1.64 -8.94 -1.99
C VAL A 354 3.10 -9.09 -1.59
N GLY A 355 4.01 -8.90 -2.55
CA GLY A 355 5.45 -8.91 -2.27
C GLY A 355 6.24 -7.90 -3.07
N SER A 356 7.28 -7.33 -2.45
CA SER A 356 8.23 -6.40 -3.08
C SER A 356 9.28 -7.16 -3.90
N PHE A 357 10.01 -6.47 -4.80
CA PHE A 357 11.13 -7.09 -5.53
C PHE A 357 12.18 -7.75 -4.60
N ARG A 358 12.31 -7.26 -3.36
CA ARG A 358 13.17 -7.88 -2.35
C ARG A 358 12.67 -9.28 -2.00
N GLU A 359 11.37 -9.43 -1.78
CA GLU A 359 10.77 -10.72 -1.41
C GLU A 359 10.94 -11.77 -2.53
N GLU A 360 10.83 -11.39 -3.81
CA GLU A 360 11.13 -12.29 -4.93
C GLU A 360 12.58 -12.80 -4.92
N SER A 361 13.55 -11.96 -4.56
CA SER A 361 14.95 -12.36 -4.43
C SER A 361 15.15 -13.38 -3.29
N TYR A 362 14.50 -13.15 -2.14
CA TYR A 362 14.57 -14.07 -1.00
C TYR A 362 13.85 -15.40 -1.27
N GLN A 363 12.78 -15.40 -2.07
CA GLN A 363 12.15 -16.64 -2.53
C GLN A 363 13.08 -17.43 -3.46
N ARG A 364 13.79 -16.76 -4.37
CA ARG A 364 14.70 -17.41 -5.32
C ARG A 364 16.00 -17.92 -4.68
N TYR A 365 16.61 -17.14 -3.79
CA TYR A 365 17.93 -17.40 -3.22
C TYR A 365 17.91 -17.64 -1.71
N GLY A 366 16.77 -18.02 -1.13
CA GLY A 366 16.57 -18.10 0.32
C GLY A 366 17.59 -18.98 1.06
N LYS A 367 18.00 -20.11 0.47
CA LYS A 367 19.05 -20.98 1.05
C LYS A 367 20.38 -20.24 1.20
N LEU A 368 20.79 -19.50 0.16
CA LEU A 368 22.04 -18.72 0.19
C LEU A 368 21.98 -17.66 1.29
N TYR A 369 20.88 -16.90 1.36
CA TYR A 369 20.68 -15.88 2.39
C TYR A 369 20.66 -16.47 3.81
N TYR A 370 20.08 -17.66 3.98
CA TYR A 370 20.11 -18.35 5.26
C TYR A 370 21.55 -18.70 5.69
N TYR A 371 22.36 -19.23 4.77
CA TYR A 371 23.77 -19.53 5.05
C TYR A 371 24.59 -18.28 5.35
N THR A 372 24.42 -17.20 4.58
CA THR A 372 25.16 -15.95 4.82
C THR A 372 24.78 -15.30 6.14
N ALA A 373 23.51 -15.36 6.54
CA ALA A 373 23.08 -14.89 7.86
C ALA A 373 23.65 -15.76 9.00
N GLY A 374 23.65 -17.09 8.82
CA GLY A 374 24.27 -18.02 9.77
C GLY A 374 25.77 -17.77 9.97
N LEU A 375 26.52 -17.59 8.88
CA LEU A 375 27.94 -17.25 8.96
C LEU A 375 28.16 -15.89 9.62
N SER A 376 27.33 -14.90 9.30
CA SER A 376 27.44 -13.55 9.87
C SER A 376 27.20 -13.53 11.37
N ILE A 377 26.21 -14.29 11.88
CA ILE A 377 25.95 -14.34 13.32
C ILE A 377 27.08 -15.09 14.06
N VAL A 378 27.59 -16.19 13.50
CA VAL A 378 28.72 -16.93 14.09
C VAL A 378 29.95 -16.02 14.18
N PHE A 379 30.26 -15.28 13.11
CA PHE A 379 31.40 -14.38 13.09
C PHE A 379 31.20 -13.19 14.04
N ALA A 380 30.00 -12.60 14.12
CA ALA A 380 29.70 -11.53 15.08
C ALA A 380 29.86 -11.99 16.53
N LEU A 381 29.38 -13.20 16.87
CA LEU A 381 29.53 -13.79 18.20
C LEU A 381 31.00 -14.11 18.53
N ALA A 382 31.77 -14.63 17.57
CA ALA A 382 33.20 -14.87 17.77
C ALA A 382 33.97 -13.56 18.02
N LEU A 383 33.68 -12.50 17.26
CA LEU A 383 34.26 -11.18 17.49
C LEU A 383 33.87 -10.60 18.86
N ALA A 384 32.61 -10.79 19.28
CA ALA A 384 32.13 -10.36 20.59
C ALA A 384 32.82 -11.12 21.73
N PHE A 385 33.01 -12.43 21.58
CA PHE A 385 33.71 -13.27 22.56
C PHE A 385 35.18 -12.86 22.73
N ASN A 386 35.86 -12.57 21.62
CA ASN A 386 37.25 -12.09 21.64
C ASN A 386 37.41 -10.69 22.27
N LYS A 387 36.32 -9.92 22.40
CA LYS A 387 36.32 -8.64 23.11
C LYS A 387 36.15 -8.82 24.61
N ALA A 388 34.99 -9.32 25.02
CA ALA A 388 34.71 -9.59 26.42
C ALA A 388 33.52 -10.54 26.56
N LEU A 389 33.53 -11.36 27.61
CA LEU A 389 32.43 -12.29 27.90
C LEU A 389 31.06 -11.60 28.01
N PRO A 390 30.91 -10.43 28.67
CA PRO A 390 29.61 -9.74 28.72
C PRO A 390 29.12 -9.27 27.34
N VAL A 391 30.03 -8.80 26.47
CA VAL A 391 29.67 -8.40 25.09
C VAL A 391 29.11 -9.60 24.33
N PHE A 392 29.75 -10.76 24.45
CA PHE A 392 29.24 -12.01 23.87
C PHE A 392 27.87 -12.40 24.44
N LEU A 393 27.72 -12.41 25.76
CA LEU A 393 26.47 -12.82 26.42
C LEU A 393 25.31 -11.91 26.01
N PHE A 394 25.50 -10.58 26.01
CA PHE A 394 24.47 -9.63 25.58
C PHE A 394 24.09 -9.85 24.11
N LEU A 395 25.07 -10.01 23.21
CA LEU A 395 24.80 -10.25 21.80
C LEU A 395 24.07 -11.60 21.57
N PHE A 396 24.46 -12.64 22.32
CA PHE A 396 23.86 -13.96 22.26
C PHE A 396 22.40 -13.95 22.75
N PHE A 397 22.12 -13.30 23.88
CA PHE A 397 20.74 -13.16 24.37
C PHE A 397 19.89 -12.33 23.42
N LEU A 398 20.45 -11.27 22.81
CA LEU A 398 19.74 -10.47 21.83
C LEU A 398 19.40 -11.26 20.57
N PHE A 399 20.33 -12.10 20.09
CA PHE A 399 20.08 -13.05 19.01
C PHE A 399 18.94 -14.02 19.36
N LEU A 400 18.99 -14.63 20.54
CA LEU A 400 17.98 -15.58 21.00
C LEU A 400 16.61 -14.90 21.12
N ALA A 401 16.54 -13.71 21.71
CA ALA A 401 15.31 -12.91 21.79
C ALA A 401 14.72 -12.63 20.40
N GLY A 402 15.57 -12.32 19.42
CA GLY A 402 15.15 -12.11 18.03
C GLY A 402 14.60 -13.36 17.35
N LEU A 403 15.13 -14.56 17.67
CA LEU A 403 14.56 -15.83 17.21
C LEU A 403 13.21 -16.11 17.88
N ILE A 404 13.15 -15.93 19.20
CA ILE A 404 11.96 -16.15 20.03
C ILE A 404 10.80 -15.25 19.61
N TYR A 405 11.08 -13.98 19.29
CA TYR A 405 10.09 -13.04 18.76
C TYR A 405 9.34 -13.60 17.54
N ASN A 406 9.97 -14.49 16.78
CA ASN A 406 9.38 -15.09 15.60
C ASN A 406 8.56 -16.35 15.86
N THR A 407 8.69 -16.98 17.03
CA THR A 407 8.19 -18.33 17.31
C THR A 407 7.15 -18.39 18.44
N ILE A 408 7.14 -17.44 19.38
CA ILE A 408 6.15 -17.46 20.47
C ILE A 408 4.75 -17.13 19.96
N THR A 409 3.83 -18.06 20.22
CA THR A 409 2.38 -17.85 20.08
C THR A 409 1.72 -17.75 21.46
N PHE A 410 0.91 -16.71 21.66
CA PHE A 410 0.10 -16.54 22.86
C PHE A 410 -1.12 -17.49 22.85
N PRO A 411 -1.72 -17.79 24.03
CA PRO A 411 -2.95 -18.57 24.12
C PRO A 411 -4.11 -17.95 23.33
N GLU A 412 -5.04 -18.77 22.82
CA GLU A 412 -6.18 -18.33 21.98
C GLU A 412 -7.12 -17.31 22.66
N GLN A 413 -7.06 -17.18 23.97
CA GLN A 413 -7.88 -16.26 24.77
C GLN A 413 -7.41 -14.81 24.71
N TRP A 414 -6.20 -14.55 24.18
CA TRP A 414 -5.65 -13.21 24.05
C TRP A 414 -5.96 -12.65 22.66
N ASN A 415 -6.22 -11.34 22.60
CA ASN A 415 -6.53 -10.64 21.34
C ASN A 415 -5.37 -10.71 20.31
N PHE A 416 -4.15 -11.00 20.75
CA PHE A 416 -2.96 -11.13 19.93
C PHE A 416 -2.43 -12.56 19.99
N LYS A 417 -2.15 -13.18 18.84
CA LYS A 417 -1.67 -14.56 18.76
C LYS A 417 -0.17 -14.69 18.91
N SER A 418 0.58 -13.60 18.80
CA SER A 418 2.04 -13.57 18.93
C SER A 418 2.54 -12.17 19.26
N PHE A 419 3.80 -12.03 19.70
CA PHE A 419 4.43 -10.72 19.92
C PHE A 419 4.46 -9.86 18.64
N LYS A 420 4.44 -10.48 17.46
CA LYS A 420 4.40 -9.79 16.16
C LYS A 420 3.07 -9.10 15.88
N ASP A 421 2.00 -9.56 16.51
CA ASP A 421 0.66 -9.03 16.27
C ASP A 421 0.41 -7.77 17.10
N LEU A 422 1.28 -7.45 18.07
CA LEU A 422 1.16 -6.25 18.88
C LEU A 422 1.58 -5.00 18.10
N PRO A 423 0.72 -3.96 18.00
CA PRO A 423 1.01 -2.77 17.21
C PRO A 423 2.36 -2.12 17.54
N GLY A 424 3.25 -2.07 16.55
CA GLY A 424 4.56 -1.43 16.68
C GLY A 424 5.63 -2.22 17.43
N SER A 425 5.35 -3.45 17.88
CA SER A 425 6.34 -4.30 18.55
C SER A 425 7.58 -4.56 17.70
N LYS A 426 7.42 -4.69 16.38
CA LYS A 426 8.52 -4.76 15.39
C LYS A 426 9.42 -3.53 15.48
N ASN A 427 8.82 -2.33 15.40
CA ASN A 427 9.56 -1.06 15.40
C ASN A 427 10.31 -0.85 16.72
N ILE A 428 9.65 -1.13 17.85
CA ILE A 428 10.26 -1.00 19.18
C ILE A 428 11.39 -2.02 19.35
N SER A 429 11.12 -3.31 19.14
CA SER A 429 12.10 -4.39 19.31
C SER A 429 13.33 -4.18 18.42
N MET A 430 13.13 -3.80 17.15
CA MET A 430 14.22 -3.51 16.22
C MET A 430 15.05 -2.31 16.70
N SER A 431 14.40 -1.23 17.17
CA SER A 431 15.10 -0.03 17.63
C SER A 431 15.87 -0.28 18.93
N VAL A 432 15.34 -1.08 19.84
CA VAL A 432 16.05 -1.52 21.06
C VAL A 432 17.27 -2.36 20.67
N ALA A 433 17.11 -3.33 19.78
CA ALA A 433 18.22 -4.20 19.35
C ALA A 433 19.35 -3.38 18.69
N TRP A 434 19.01 -2.43 17.83
CA TRP A 434 19.99 -1.52 17.25
C TRP A 434 20.65 -0.63 18.31
N GLY A 435 19.89 -0.05 19.23
CA GLY A 435 20.45 0.75 20.34
C GLY A 435 21.43 -0.04 21.21
N ILE A 436 21.10 -1.29 21.55
CA ILE A 436 22.01 -2.16 22.31
C ILE A 436 23.30 -2.39 21.53
N VAL A 437 23.20 -2.80 20.26
CA VAL A 437 24.36 -3.23 19.47
C VAL A 437 25.25 -2.05 19.06
N THR A 438 24.67 -0.87 18.81
CA THR A 438 25.40 0.31 18.34
C THR A 438 25.89 1.22 19.47
N ALA A 439 25.15 1.35 20.58
CA ALA A 439 25.51 2.25 21.67
C ALA A 439 26.00 1.53 22.93
N ILE A 440 25.35 0.44 23.35
CA ILE A 440 25.66 -0.24 24.63
C ILE A 440 26.86 -1.18 24.50
N LEU A 441 26.91 -2.04 23.49
CA LEU A 441 28.01 -3.02 23.36
C LEU A 441 29.41 -2.38 23.35
N PRO A 442 29.66 -1.26 22.63
CA PRO A 442 30.97 -0.61 22.67
C PRO A 442 31.33 -0.04 24.05
N ALA A 443 30.34 0.34 24.85
CA ALA A 443 30.56 0.88 26.19
C ALA A 443 30.85 -0.21 27.23
N LEU A 444 30.31 -1.42 27.06
CA LEU A 444 30.56 -2.57 27.96
C LEU A 444 32.02 -3.03 28.01
N ASP A 445 32.82 -2.67 27.00
CA ASP A 445 34.27 -2.97 26.92
C ASP A 445 35.10 -2.10 27.89
N LYS A 446 34.55 -0.97 28.36
CA LYS A 446 35.25 0.01 29.19
C LYS A 446 34.51 0.25 30.50
N ASP A 447 34.98 -0.39 31.58
CA ASP A 447 34.60 -0.16 32.98
C ASP A 447 33.14 0.26 33.20
N TYR A 448 32.20 -0.66 32.89
CA TYR A 448 30.77 -0.81 33.28
C TYR A 448 29.94 0.40 33.78
N SER A 449 30.35 1.63 33.51
CA SER A 449 29.78 2.82 34.11
C SER A 449 28.75 3.39 33.14
N PHE A 450 27.49 3.23 33.53
CA PHE A 450 26.39 3.92 32.88
C PHE A 450 26.59 5.41 33.05
N ASN A 451 27.03 6.07 31.97
CA ASN A 451 27.21 7.51 31.91
C ASN A 451 26.09 8.16 31.08
N ALA A 452 25.90 9.47 31.23
CA ALA A 452 24.87 10.20 30.49
C ALA A 452 25.08 10.14 28.97
N GLY A 453 26.33 10.05 28.51
CA GLY A 453 26.68 9.89 27.09
C GLY A 453 26.14 8.60 26.48
N LEU A 454 26.18 7.49 27.21
CA LEU A 454 25.60 6.20 26.81
C LEU A 454 24.09 6.32 26.65
N THR A 455 23.41 6.95 27.62
CA THR A 455 21.97 7.18 27.53
C THR A 455 21.62 8.02 26.30
N VAL A 456 22.35 9.10 26.03
CA VAL A 456 22.12 9.95 24.86
C VAL A 456 22.37 9.17 23.56
N ALA A 457 23.46 8.40 23.46
CA ALA A 457 23.76 7.58 22.29
C ALA A 457 22.71 6.49 22.04
N PHE A 458 22.24 5.82 23.10
CA PHE A 458 21.16 4.85 23.00
C PHE A 458 19.86 5.49 22.52
N VAL A 459 19.44 6.61 23.13
CA VAL A 459 18.22 7.34 22.75
C VAL A 459 18.29 7.83 21.32
N PHE A 460 19.44 8.36 20.89
CA PHE A 460 19.68 8.77 19.50
C PHE A 460 19.55 7.61 18.52
N SER A 461 20.28 6.52 18.78
CA SER A 461 20.26 5.32 17.94
C SER A 461 18.85 4.71 17.85
N PHE A 462 18.19 4.52 19.00
CA PHE A 462 16.82 4.04 19.08
C PHE A 462 15.87 4.94 18.27
N GLY A 463 15.96 6.25 18.46
CA GLY A 463 15.06 7.21 17.84
C GLY A 463 15.18 7.25 16.31
N ILE A 464 16.41 7.29 15.78
CA ILE A 464 16.65 7.29 14.33
C ILE A 464 16.16 5.99 13.69
N VAL A 465 16.43 4.84 14.32
CA VAL A 465 15.99 3.54 13.81
C VAL A 465 14.47 3.42 13.87
N PHE A 466 13.84 3.89 14.95
CA PHE A 466 12.39 3.90 15.12
C PHE A 466 11.72 4.76 14.06
N ILE A 467 12.21 5.99 13.85
CA ILE A 467 11.68 6.90 12.82
C ILE A 467 11.80 6.26 11.44
N ARG A 468 12.98 5.75 11.08
CA ARG A 468 13.20 5.09 9.79
C ARG A 468 12.25 3.91 9.59
N SER A 469 12.10 3.05 10.61
CA SER A 469 11.26 1.86 10.53
C SER A 469 9.78 2.23 10.39
N ALA A 470 9.28 3.16 11.22
CA ALA A 470 7.91 3.64 11.15
C ALA A 470 7.59 4.42 9.85
N MET A 471 8.57 5.14 9.28
CA MET A 471 8.44 5.75 7.95
C MET A 471 8.26 4.70 6.86
N SER A 472 8.99 3.59 6.93
CA SER A 472 8.81 2.45 6.01
C SER A 472 7.40 1.88 6.12
N ASP A 473 6.91 1.66 7.34
CA ASP A 473 5.54 1.18 7.56
C ASP A 473 4.48 2.17 7.02
N ILE A 474 4.74 3.49 7.04
CA ILE A 474 3.82 4.49 6.44
C ILE A 474 3.72 4.31 4.92
N LEU A 475 4.81 3.98 4.26
CA LEU A 475 4.84 3.72 2.81
C LEU A 475 4.11 2.42 2.48
N GLU A 476 4.23 1.42 3.35
CA GLU A 476 3.64 0.08 3.17
C GLU A 476 2.22 -0.06 3.77
N ILE A 477 1.68 0.99 4.40
CA ILE A 477 0.40 0.96 5.13
C ILE A 477 -0.76 0.29 4.37
N GLN A 478 -0.88 0.51 3.05
CA GLN A 478 -1.94 -0.11 2.25
C GLN A 478 -1.73 -1.62 2.15
N SER A 479 -0.50 -2.04 1.86
CA SER A 479 -0.11 -3.44 1.81
C SER A 479 -0.30 -4.08 3.18
N ASP A 480 0.16 -3.44 4.25
CA ASP A 480 0.04 -3.92 5.64
C ASP A 480 -1.42 -4.16 6.04
N LYS A 481 -2.33 -3.23 5.76
CA LYS A 481 -3.77 -3.44 5.97
C LYS A 481 -4.30 -4.61 5.16
N LEU A 482 -3.96 -4.65 3.87
CA LEU A 482 -4.36 -5.72 2.97
C LEU A 482 -3.80 -7.07 3.39
N ILE A 483 -2.69 -7.10 4.14
CA ILE A 483 -2.10 -8.31 4.74
C ILE A 483 -2.35 -8.46 6.26
N GLY A 484 -3.15 -7.60 6.88
CA GLY A 484 -3.65 -7.79 8.25
C GLY A 484 -2.53 -7.62 9.29
N GLN A 485 -1.49 -6.88 8.92
CA GLN A 485 -0.40 -6.55 9.82
C GLN A 485 -0.73 -5.29 10.61
N GLU A 486 -0.63 -5.40 11.93
CA GLU A 486 -0.83 -4.30 12.86
C GLU A 486 0.45 -3.47 13.01
N THR A 487 0.73 -2.61 12.03
CA THR A 487 1.82 -1.63 12.16
C THR A 487 1.32 -0.35 12.82
N ILE A 488 2.25 0.46 13.36
CA ILE A 488 1.93 1.76 13.99
C ILE A 488 1.03 2.64 13.08
N PRO A 489 1.31 2.80 11.77
CA PRO A 489 0.45 3.58 10.88
C PRO A 489 -0.89 2.94 10.54
N VAL A 490 -1.01 1.61 10.63
CA VAL A 490 -2.30 0.93 10.51
C VAL A 490 -3.17 1.26 11.72
N PHE A 491 -2.62 1.11 12.93
CA PHE A 491 -3.34 1.31 14.19
C PHE A 491 -3.68 2.80 14.46
N PHE A 492 -2.70 3.70 14.39
CA PHE A 492 -2.92 5.12 14.69
C PHE A 492 -3.41 5.94 13.48
N GLY A 493 -3.24 5.41 12.26
CA GLY A 493 -3.46 6.13 11.02
C GLY A 493 -2.29 7.05 10.64
N ARG A 494 -2.05 7.17 9.33
CA ARG A 494 -0.92 7.91 8.73
C ARG A 494 -0.68 9.30 9.34
N LYS A 495 -1.72 10.12 9.53
CA LYS A 495 -1.58 11.50 10.05
C LYS A 495 -1.05 11.51 11.48
N ARG A 496 -1.63 10.68 12.38
CA ARG A 496 -1.20 10.62 13.78
C ARG A 496 0.20 10.04 13.89
N THR A 497 0.54 9.03 13.10
CA THR A 497 1.91 8.48 13.06
C THR A 497 2.92 9.53 12.64
N ILE A 498 2.64 10.33 11.60
CA ILE A 498 3.52 11.45 11.21
C ILE A 498 3.68 12.45 12.36
N THR A 499 2.61 12.78 13.09
CA THR A 499 2.70 13.65 14.27
C THR A 499 3.57 13.04 15.37
N ILE A 500 3.40 11.76 15.69
CA ILE A 500 4.23 11.04 16.67
C ILE A 500 5.71 11.08 16.26
N LEU A 501 6.02 10.81 14.99
CA LEU A 501 7.39 10.84 14.50
C LEU A 501 8.00 12.24 14.58
N LYS A 502 7.24 13.29 14.27
CA LYS A 502 7.70 14.69 14.45
C LYS A 502 8.02 15.00 15.91
N ILE A 503 7.19 14.55 16.85
CA ILE A 503 7.42 14.74 18.29
C ILE A 503 8.72 14.02 18.71
N ILE A 504 8.90 12.76 18.30
CA ILE A 504 10.13 12.01 18.58
C ILE A 504 11.35 12.74 18.00
N SER A 505 11.29 13.20 16.74
CA SER A 505 12.39 13.97 16.14
C SER A 505 12.71 15.24 16.93
N LEU A 506 11.71 15.96 17.43
CA LEU A 506 11.90 17.19 18.20
C LEU A 506 12.51 16.90 19.59
N ILE A 507 12.14 15.78 20.22
CA ILE A 507 12.75 15.31 21.46
C ILE A 507 14.21 14.94 21.22
N LEU A 508 14.52 14.19 20.15
CA LEU A 508 15.90 13.83 19.80
C LEU A 508 16.76 15.07 19.55
N LEU A 509 16.22 16.04 18.81
CA LEU A 509 16.86 17.34 18.57
C LEU A 509 17.20 18.04 19.90
N ALA A 510 16.22 18.13 20.81
CA ALA A 510 16.43 18.75 22.12
C ALA A 510 17.49 18.02 22.96
N VAL A 511 17.44 16.69 22.99
CA VAL A 511 18.43 15.87 23.72
C VAL A 511 19.85 16.12 23.20
N LEU A 512 20.06 16.16 21.89
CA LEU A 512 21.37 16.39 21.29
C LEU A 512 21.89 17.83 21.48
N LEU A 513 21.02 18.83 21.41
CA LEU A 513 21.39 20.24 21.66
C LEU A 513 21.81 20.46 23.11
N VAL A 514 21.19 19.77 24.06
CA VAL A 514 21.46 19.90 25.49
C VAL A 514 22.65 19.04 25.94
N SER A 515 22.89 17.90 25.29
CA SER A 515 23.88 16.92 25.75
C SER A 515 25.32 17.40 25.67
N SER A 516 25.73 18.14 24.63
CA SER A 516 27.11 18.63 24.51
C SER A 516 27.42 19.78 25.48
N PRO A 517 26.57 20.81 25.67
CA PRO A 517 26.79 21.85 26.69
C PRO A 517 26.91 21.30 28.12
N LEU A 518 26.20 20.20 28.42
CA LEU A 518 26.27 19.53 29.73
C LEU A 518 27.49 18.59 29.88
N GLY A 519 28.34 18.49 28.84
CA GLY A 519 29.50 17.61 28.85
C GLY A 519 29.17 16.11 28.77
N TRP A 520 27.92 15.76 28.44
CA TRP A 520 27.49 14.36 28.33
C TRP A 520 27.95 13.71 27.04
N THR A 521 28.11 14.49 25.96
CA THR A 521 28.52 14.00 24.64
C THR A 521 29.59 14.89 24.01
N SER A 522 30.24 14.38 22.96
CA SER A 522 31.13 15.18 22.11
C SER A 522 30.38 16.29 21.36
N SER A 523 31.12 17.24 20.78
CA SER A 523 30.59 18.30 19.91
C SER A 523 29.91 17.77 18.64
N LEU A 524 30.07 16.47 18.34
CA LEU A 524 29.34 15.79 17.28
C LEU A 524 27.81 15.92 17.45
N SER A 525 27.30 16.07 18.67
CA SER A 525 25.85 16.21 18.89
C SER A 525 25.26 17.42 18.14
N PHE A 526 25.99 18.53 18.02
CA PHE A 526 25.57 19.70 17.23
C PHE A 526 25.56 19.48 15.72
N LEU A 527 26.31 18.49 15.22
CA LEU A 527 26.30 18.14 13.80
C LEU A 527 25.15 17.15 13.48
N LEU A 528 24.64 16.46 14.50
CA LEU A 528 23.54 15.50 14.38
C LEU A 528 22.15 16.14 14.60
N THR A 529 22.09 17.35 15.14
CA THR A 529 20.89 18.20 15.28
C THR A 529 20.50 18.83 13.96
#